data_AF-A0AB73GXN1-F1
#
_entry.id   AF-A0AB73GXN1-F1
#
_cell.length_a   1.000
_cell.length_b   1.000
_cell.length_c   1.000
_cell.angle_alpha   90.00
_cell.angle_beta   90.00
_cell.angle_gamma   90.00
#
_symmetry.space_group_name_H-M   'P 1'
#
loop_
_entity.id
_entity.type
_entity.pdbx_description
1 polymer ?
#
loop_
_entity_poly.entity_id
_entity_poly.type
_entity_poly.pdbx_seq_one_letter_code
_entity_poly.pdbx_strand_id
1 'polypeptide(L)'
;MAALKWMIYGRSPSLATFWDEALNLGRVPASEAAIAAAQARLGVRLPAWLRSLYARYDGGAVQMARGQSLEEPDNWLKAEWLIPRARLLGSAELFSFAQVRAREDYRDDAFAGLAAGSDDGRLIVIAADDRTPSRALCLDYSASDVEPTVVYVDAGNNRRLAEFANVDALLSQLVDVHYWSPALQAKHDGDVVRWQPQPPALTTFWSGAGYWNDGGAAADASVLAATEARLGVRLPALFKQLYSVQDGGDTGWCWVPRTRFPSDLYVDWECVLVDRYLSPLAKIGSLLDLAAAFEDPDDFSAAACLHAGLDRVLVLSSHNIDCLLCLDYRARGPQCEPDVVYFDRWEGLVPTWRAPSFDAFFSVLRQADLDC
;
A
#
# COMPACT_ATOMS: atom_id res chain seq x y z
N MET A 1 34.94 7.53 1.27
CA MET A 1 33.47 7.39 1.28
C MET A 1 33.15 6.00 0.78
N ALA A 2 32.54 5.14 1.59
CA ALA A 2 32.15 3.81 1.13
C ALA A 2 31.07 3.97 0.04
N ALA A 3 31.24 3.28 -1.10
CA ALA A 3 30.28 3.30 -2.18
C ALA A 3 28.94 2.68 -1.70
N LEU A 4 27.83 3.30 -2.08
CA LEU A 4 26.48 2.78 -1.86
C LEU A 4 26.42 1.34 -2.40
N LYS A 5 26.06 0.38 -1.55
CA LYS A 5 25.91 -1.02 -1.96
C LYS A 5 24.44 -1.37 -1.99
N TRP A 6 23.88 -1.41 -3.19
CA TRP A 6 22.50 -1.78 -3.45
C TRP A 6 22.33 -3.30 -3.35
N MET A 7 21.25 -3.75 -2.74
CA MET A 7 20.79 -5.13 -2.90
C MET A 7 19.61 -5.13 -3.86
N ILE A 8 19.95 -5.36 -5.13
CA ILE A 8 18.97 -5.66 -6.17
C ILE A 8 18.66 -7.14 -6.01
N TYR A 9 17.47 -7.45 -5.49
CA TYR A 9 17.00 -8.82 -5.44
C TYR A 9 16.22 -9.07 -6.73
N GLY A 10 16.76 -9.90 -7.61
CA GLY A 10 16.16 -10.09 -8.92
C GLY A 10 16.46 -11.45 -9.51
N ARG A 11 15.48 -12.35 -9.44
CA ARG A 11 15.13 -13.14 -10.62
C ARG A 11 13.89 -12.45 -11.20
N SER A 12 13.94 -12.12 -12.49
CA SER A 12 12.79 -11.56 -13.21
C SER A 12 11.53 -12.37 -12.86
N PRO A 13 10.40 -11.71 -12.51
CA PRO A 13 9.19 -12.42 -12.12
C PRO A 13 8.68 -13.23 -13.31
N SER A 14 8.07 -14.38 -13.02
CA SER A 14 7.21 -15.07 -13.99
C SER A 14 5.77 -14.60 -13.81
N LEU A 15 4.88 -14.94 -14.75
CA LEU A 15 3.43 -14.70 -14.56
C LEU A 15 2.89 -15.35 -13.27
N ALA A 16 3.52 -16.43 -12.76
CA ALA A 16 3.12 -17.10 -11.53
C ALA A 16 3.55 -16.36 -10.25
N THR A 17 4.63 -15.58 -10.32
CA THR A 17 5.24 -14.83 -9.20
C THR A 17 5.10 -13.32 -9.40
N PHE A 18 4.23 -12.90 -10.30
CA PHE A 18 4.06 -11.50 -10.68
C PHE A 18 3.34 -10.70 -9.58
N TRP A 19 2.35 -11.32 -8.95
CA TRP A 19 1.51 -10.69 -7.95
C TRP A 19 2.18 -10.62 -6.58
N ASP A 20 1.95 -9.52 -5.87
CA ASP A 20 2.19 -9.48 -4.43
C ASP A 20 1.00 -10.12 -3.72
N GLU A 21 1.17 -11.35 -3.24
CA GLU A 21 0.10 -12.12 -2.60
C GLU A 21 -0.43 -11.45 -1.33
N ALA A 22 0.45 -10.83 -0.54
CA ALA A 22 0.06 -10.20 0.73
C ALA A 22 -0.79 -8.96 0.48
N LEU A 23 -0.50 -8.22 -0.59
CA LEU A 23 -1.23 -7.00 -0.97
C LEU A 23 -2.51 -7.25 -1.77
N ASN A 24 -2.68 -8.47 -2.29
CA ASN A 24 -3.90 -8.87 -3.01
C ASN A 24 -4.86 -9.74 -2.17
N LEU A 25 -4.67 -9.82 -0.86
CA LEU A 25 -5.60 -10.53 0.03
C LEU A 25 -7.04 -10.00 -0.13
N GLY A 26 -7.98 -10.91 -0.37
CA GLY A 26 -9.40 -10.59 -0.55
C GLY A 26 -9.78 -10.13 -1.96
N ARG A 27 -8.83 -9.95 -2.88
CA ARG A 27 -9.14 -9.74 -4.30
C ARG A 27 -9.60 -11.04 -4.94
N VAL A 28 -10.51 -10.91 -5.90
CA VAL A 28 -11.08 -12.02 -6.65
C VAL A 28 -10.58 -12.02 -8.10
N PRO A 29 -10.57 -13.18 -8.78
CA PRO A 29 -10.32 -13.25 -10.22
C PRO A 29 -11.33 -12.43 -11.04
N ALA A 30 -10.91 -11.97 -12.21
CA ALA A 30 -11.82 -11.42 -13.20
C ALA A 30 -12.74 -12.53 -13.74
N SER A 31 -14.05 -12.28 -13.73
CA SER A 31 -14.99 -13.21 -14.38
C SER A 31 -14.85 -13.17 -15.90
N GLU A 32 -15.22 -14.26 -16.58
CA GLU A 32 -15.27 -14.28 -18.06
C GLU A 32 -16.17 -13.16 -18.62
N ALA A 33 -17.25 -12.84 -17.90
CA ALA A 33 -18.15 -11.75 -18.26
C ALA A 33 -17.47 -10.37 -18.14
N ALA A 34 -16.69 -10.14 -17.08
CA ALA A 34 -15.94 -8.90 -16.90
C ALA A 34 -14.88 -8.72 -17.99
N ILE A 35 -14.14 -9.78 -18.33
CA ILE A 35 -13.18 -9.78 -19.43
C ILE A 35 -13.86 -9.51 -20.78
N ALA A 36 -14.99 -10.16 -21.05
CA ALA A 36 -15.76 -9.94 -22.27
C ALA A 36 -16.27 -8.49 -22.37
N ALA A 37 -16.77 -7.93 -21.26
CA ALA A 37 -17.22 -6.55 -21.19
C ALA A 37 -16.08 -5.56 -21.45
N ALA A 38 -14.90 -5.78 -20.86
CA ALA A 38 -13.71 -4.95 -21.09
C ALA A 38 -13.28 -4.98 -22.56
N GLN A 39 -13.18 -6.16 -23.17
CA GLN A 39 -12.83 -6.32 -24.59
C GLN A 39 -13.84 -5.63 -25.52
N ALA A 40 -15.14 -5.79 -25.26
CA ALA A 40 -16.17 -5.13 -26.05
C ALA A 40 -16.11 -3.60 -25.92
N ARG A 41 -15.91 -3.09 -24.69
CA ARG A 41 -15.81 -1.66 -24.38
C ARG A 41 -14.58 -1.00 -25.03
N LEU A 42 -13.46 -1.72 -25.08
CA LEU A 42 -12.19 -1.21 -25.60
C LEU A 42 -12.00 -1.52 -27.10
N GLY A 43 -12.83 -2.40 -27.68
CA GLY A 43 -12.70 -2.81 -29.08
C GLY A 43 -11.47 -3.67 -29.37
N VAL A 44 -10.88 -4.32 -28.35
CA VAL A 44 -9.66 -5.14 -28.48
C VAL A 44 -9.82 -6.52 -27.87
N ARG A 45 -8.91 -7.44 -28.19
CA ARG A 45 -8.77 -8.72 -27.48
C ARG A 45 -7.62 -8.63 -26.49
N LEU A 46 -7.90 -8.90 -25.21
CA LEU A 46 -6.85 -8.90 -24.19
C LEU A 46 -5.89 -10.07 -24.45
N PRO A 47 -4.57 -9.85 -24.39
CA PRO A 47 -3.60 -10.89 -24.70
C PRO A 47 -3.69 -12.04 -23.70
N ALA A 48 -3.31 -13.25 -24.13
CA ALA A 48 -3.45 -14.46 -23.34
C ALA A 48 -2.77 -14.35 -21.95
N TRP A 49 -1.58 -13.76 -21.89
CA TRP A 49 -0.84 -13.58 -20.63
C TRP A 49 -1.58 -12.68 -19.63
N LEU A 50 -2.22 -11.59 -20.09
CA LEU A 50 -2.95 -10.69 -19.21
C LEU A 50 -4.22 -11.36 -18.68
N ARG A 51 -4.90 -12.15 -19.52
CA ARG A 51 -6.02 -12.99 -19.07
C ARG A 51 -5.57 -14.03 -18.04
N SER A 52 -4.39 -14.62 -18.19
CA SER A 52 -3.82 -15.54 -17.18
C SER A 52 -3.54 -14.84 -15.86
N LEU A 53 -3.07 -13.58 -15.87
CA LEU A 53 -2.91 -12.78 -14.65
C LEU A 53 -4.28 -12.49 -14.00
N TYR A 54 -5.26 -12.06 -14.80
CA TYR A 54 -6.61 -11.76 -14.33
C TYR A 54 -7.41 -12.97 -13.84
N ALA A 55 -7.05 -14.19 -14.28
CA ALA A 55 -7.58 -15.42 -13.72
C ALA A 55 -7.19 -15.64 -12.25
N ARG A 56 -6.20 -14.89 -11.73
CA ARG A 56 -5.84 -14.88 -10.31
C ARG A 56 -6.45 -13.68 -9.57
N TYR A 57 -6.23 -12.47 -10.07
CA TYR A 57 -6.77 -11.23 -9.49
C TYR A 57 -7.18 -10.25 -10.59
N ASP A 58 -8.38 -9.66 -10.49
CA ASP A 58 -8.84 -8.61 -11.42
C ASP A 58 -8.13 -7.28 -11.16
N GLY A 59 -6.90 -7.16 -11.68
CA GLY A 59 -5.95 -6.12 -11.28
C GLY A 59 -5.38 -6.38 -9.88
N GLY A 60 -4.43 -5.56 -9.45
CA GLY A 60 -3.80 -5.79 -8.15
C GLY A 60 -2.38 -5.26 -8.02
N ALA A 61 -1.85 -5.37 -6.80
CA ALA A 61 -0.47 -5.01 -6.49
C ALA A 61 0.50 -6.07 -7.03
N VAL A 62 1.63 -5.65 -7.58
CA VAL A 62 2.64 -6.53 -8.17
C VAL A 62 3.88 -6.53 -7.30
N GLN A 63 4.57 -7.66 -7.24
CA GLN A 63 5.75 -7.79 -6.37
C GLN A 63 6.95 -6.99 -6.88
N MET A 64 7.19 -7.03 -8.19
CA MET A 64 8.30 -6.32 -8.84
C MET A 64 7.74 -5.36 -9.88
N ALA A 65 8.07 -4.09 -9.74
CA ALA A 65 7.48 -3.01 -10.54
C ALA A 65 8.50 -2.04 -11.14
N ARG A 66 9.77 -2.16 -10.74
CA ARG A 66 10.83 -1.22 -11.09
C ARG A 66 11.78 -1.81 -12.12
N GLY A 67 12.40 -0.94 -12.92
CA GLY A 67 13.49 -1.28 -13.83
C GLY A 67 14.63 -0.27 -13.75
N GLN A 68 15.64 -0.43 -14.61
CA GLN A 68 16.71 0.57 -14.72
C GLN A 68 16.14 1.94 -15.08
N SER A 69 16.81 3.00 -14.61
CA SER A 69 16.48 4.36 -15.03
C SER A 69 16.68 4.51 -16.53
N LEU A 70 15.75 5.20 -17.19
CA LEU A 70 15.86 5.51 -18.61
C LEU A 70 16.83 6.68 -18.87
N GLU A 71 17.01 7.57 -17.91
CA GLU A 71 17.88 8.75 -18.03
C GLU A 71 19.28 8.50 -17.45
N GLU A 72 19.37 7.73 -16.37
CA GLU A 72 20.63 7.41 -15.70
C GLU A 72 20.80 5.90 -15.49
N PRO A 73 21.16 5.15 -16.56
CA PRO A 73 21.38 3.71 -16.47
C PRO A 73 22.32 3.35 -15.31
N ASP A 74 22.02 2.24 -14.64
CA ASP A 74 22.70 1.74 -13.43
C ASP A 74 22.52 2.60 -12.15
N ASN A 75 21.89 3.77 -12.22
CA ASN A 75 21.50 4.53 -11.03
C ASN A 75 20.18 4.03 -10.45
N TRP A 76 20.26 3.03 -9.57
CA TRP A 76 19.10 2.42 -8.94
C TRP A 76 18.32 3.32 -7.96
N LEU A 77 18.85 4.49 -7.59
CA LEU A 77 18.07 5.53 -6.90
C LEU A 77 17.00 6.15 -7.81
N LYS A 78 17.26 6.14 -9.11
CA LYS A 78 16.38 6.69 -10.15
C LYS A 78 15.71 5.58 -10.96
N ALA A 79 15.58 4.40 -10.36
CA ALA A 79 14.91 3.25 -10.97
C ALA A 79 13.52 3.66 -11.46
N GLU A 80 13.20 3.29 -12.70
CA GLU A 80 11.95 3.66 -13.33
C GLU A 80 10.82 2.76 -12.82
N TRP A 81 9.66 3.35 -12.54
CA TRP A 81 8.44 2.61 -12.21
C TRP A 81 7.76 2.09 -13.48
N LEU A 82 8.35 1.06 -14.09
CA LEU A 82 7.82 0.43 -15.31
C LEU A 82 6.38 -0.07 -15.15
N ILE A 83 6.00 -0.47 -13.93
CA ILE A 83 4.60 -0.62 -13.52
C ILE A 83 4.30 0.49 -12.50
N PRO A 84 3.62 1.58 -12.92
CA PRO A 84 3.25 2.66 -12.03
C PRO A 84 2.56 2.16 -10.76
N ARG A 85 2.91 2.75 -9.61
CA ARG A 85 2.37 2.41 -8.28
C ARG A 85 2.53 0.93 -7.87
N ALA A 86 3.35 0.16 -8.59
CA ALA A 86 3.36 -1.30 -8.50
C ALA A 86 1.97 -1.92 -8.62
N ARG A 87 1.12 -1.42 -9.53
CA ARG A 87 -0.25 -1.92 -9.68
C ARG A 87 -0.68 -2.12 -11.13
N LEU A 88 -1.37 -3.23 -11.39
CA LEU A 88 -2.20 -3.38 -12.59
C LEU A 88 -3.64 -2.94 -12.30
N LEU A 89 -4.23 -2.24 -13.25
CA LEU A 89 -5.65 -1.88 -13.27
C LEU A 89 -6.52 -3.14 -13.39
N GLY A 90 -7.73 -3.08 -12.84
CA GLY A 90 -8.75 -4.09 -13.07
C GLY A 90 -9.32 -4.02 -14.48
N SER A 91 -9.93 -5.11 -14.95
CA SER A 91 -10.52 -5.23 -16.28
C SER A 91 -11.57 -4.15 -16.58
N ALA A 92 -12.35 -3.75 -15.58
CA ALA A 92 -13.32 -2.66 -15.68
C ALA A 92 -12.67 -1.27 -15.77
N GLU A 93 -11.45 -1.12 -15.22
CA GLU A 93 -10.72 0.15 -15.11
C GLU A 93 -9.82 0.42 -16.31
N LEU A 94 -9.49 -0.59 -17.12
CA LEU A 94 -8.73 -0.42 -18.36
C LEU A 94 -9.34 0.66 -19.25
N PHE A 95 -8.52 1.49 -19.89
CA PHE A 95 -8.99 2.57 -20.77
C PHE A 95 -8.01 2.83 -21.92
N SER A 96 -8.44 3.56 -22.94
CA SER A 96 -7.54 4.13 -23.96
C SER A 96 -7.37 5.63 -23.77
N PHE A 97 -6.24 6.19 -24.20
CA PHE A 97 -6.03 7.65 -24.14
C PHE A 97 -7.05 8.41 -25.00
N ALA A 98 -7.58 7.79 -26.07
CA ALA A 98 -8.70 8.35 -26.82
C ALA A 98 -9.97 8.50 -25.96
N GLN A 99 -10.26 7.55 -25.06
CA GLN A 99 -11.39 7.65 -24.12
C GLN A 99 -11.17 8.76 -23.08
N VAL A 100 -9.92 8.99 -22.63
CA VAL A 100 -9.60 10.10 -21.71
C VAL A 100 -9.82 11.44 -22.39
N ARG A 101 -9.30 11.62 -23.62
CA ARG A 101 -9.47 12.83 -24.44
C ARG A 101 -10.92 13.16 -24.79
N ALA A 102 -11.79 12.14 -24.81
CA ALA A 102 -13.21 12.33 -25.09
C ALA A 102 -14.00 12.87 -23.89
N ARG A 103 -13.42 12.89 -22.67
CA ARG A 103 -14.06 13.47 -21.47
C ARG A 103 -14.02 14.99 -21.57
N GLU A 104 -15.11 15.65 -21.18
CA GLU A 104 -15.29 17.11 -21.35
C GLU A 104 -14.19 17.94 -20.65
N ASP A 105 -13.61 17.41 -19.58
CA ASP A 105 -12.59 18.08 -18.75
C ASP A 105 -11.15 17.96 -19.29
N TYR A 106 -10.91 17.09 -20.29
CA TYR A 106 -9.59 16.78 -20.84
C TYR A 106 -9.52 17.10 -22.34
N ARG A 107 -9.75 18.37 -22.71
CA ARG A 107 -9.56 18.88 -24.08
C ARG A 107 -8.12 19.28 -24.39
N ASP A 108 -7.14 18.51 -23.92
CA ASP A 108 -5.72 18.80 -24.14
C ASP A 108 -5.14 17.93 -25.27
N ASP A 109 -4.30 18.52 -26.13
CA ASP A 109 -3.56 17.83 -27.19
C ASP A 109 -2.35 17.05 -26.65
N ALA A 110 -2.01 17.23 -25.35
CA ALA A 110 -0.95 16.52 -24.64
C ALA A 110 -0.98 14.99 -24.81
N PHE A 111 -2.16 14.38 -24.98
CA PHE A 111 -2.33 12.92 -25.08
C PHE A 111 -2.49 12.39 -26.52
N ALA A 112 -2.30 13.23 -27.53
CA ALA A 112 -2.52 12.85 -28.93
C ALA A 112 -1.25 12.28 -29.59
N GLY A 113 -1.39 11.16 -30.30
CA GLY A 113 -0.33 10.59 -31.12
C GLY A 113 0.70 9.75 -30.36
N LEU A 114 0.29 9.18 -29.22
CA LEU A 114 1.12 8.26 -28.42
C LEU A 114 1.17 6.87 -29.05
N ALA A 115 0.11 6.45 -29.73
CA ALA A 115 0.08 5.20 -30.48
C ALA A 115 1.01 5.25 -31.70
N ALA A 116 1.73 4.15 -31.97
CA ALA A 116 2.63 4.08 -33.13
C ALA A 116 1.89 4.31 -34.48
N GLY A 117 0.60 3.97 -34.54
CA GLY A 117 -0.28 4.18 -35.69
C GLY A 117 -1.09 5.48 -35.69
N SER A 118 -0.80 6.43 -34.79
CA SER A 118 -1.57 7.68 -34.58
C SER A 118 -3.02 7.51 -34.11
N ASP A 119 -3.51 6.27 -33.96
CA ASP A 119 -4.81 5.94 -33.39
C ASP A 119 -4.67 5.54 -31.91
N ASP A 120 -4.78 6.55 -31.04
CA ASP A 120 -4.71 6.36 -29.58
C ASP A 120 -5.88 5.53 -29.02
N GLY A 121 -6.90 5.21 -29.82
CA GLY A 121 -7.94 4.25 -29.46
C GLY A 121 -7.40 2.82 -29.33
N ARG A 122 -6.25 2.54 -29.97
CA ARG A 122 -5.58 1.24 -29.97
C ARG A 122 -4.45 1.13 -28.95
N LEU A 123 -4.25 2.17 -28.13
CA LEU A 123 -3.31 2.18 -27.02
C LEU A 123 -4.08 2.02 -25.70
N ILE A 124 -4.04 0.82 -25.14
CA ILE A 124 -4.82 0.44 -23.96
C ILE A 124 -3.97 0.48 -22.71
N VAL A 125 -4.32 1.32 -21.76
CA VAL A 125 -3.63 1.48 -20.48
C VAL A 125 -3.99 0.34 -19.54
N ILE A 126 -2.98 -0.34 -19.01
CA ILE A 126 -3.10 -1.46 -18.06
C ILE A 126 -2.50 -1.16 -16.68
N ALA A 127 -1.70 -0.09 -16.56
CA ALA A 127 -1.23 0.50 -15.30
C ALA A 127 -0.98 2.00 -15.51
N ALA A 128 -1.36 2.84 -14.55
CA ALA A 128 -1.18 4.29 -14.61
C ALA A 128 -1.07 4.92 -13.21
N ASP A 129 -0.55 6.14 -13.17
CA ASP A 129 -0.59 7.01 -11.98
C ASP A 129 -1.95 7.72 -11.83
N ASP A 130 -2.33 8.06 -10.60
CA ASP A 130 -3.70 8.43 -10.19
C ASP A 130 -4.07 9.90 -10.46
N ARG A 131 -3.14 10.85 -10.39
CA ARG A 131 -3.45 12.29 -10.48
C ARG A 131 -3.54 12.85 -11.89
N THR A 132 -2.99 12.14 -12.86
CA THR A 132 -3.03 12.38 -14.30
C THR A 132 -2.21 11.24 -14.87
N PRO A 133 -2.66 10.49 -15.89
CA PRO A 133 -1.91 9.34 -16.41
C PRO A 133 -0.68 9.82 -17.20
N SER A 134 0.24 10.53 -16.54
CA SER A 134 1.50 10.99 -17.11
C SER A 134 2.34 9.77 -17.40
N ARG A 135 2.61 8.91 -16.41
CA ARG A 135 3.30 7.63 -16.64
C ARG A 135 2.32 6.48 -16.69
N ALA A 136 2.37 5.70 -17.77
CA ALA A 136 1.48 4.57 -17.98
C ALA A 136 2.16 3.40 -18.71
N LEU A 137 1.82 2.18 -18.28
CA LEU A 137 2.11 0.96 -19.02
C LEU A 137 0.90 0.60 -19.88
N CYS A 138 1.14 0.37 -21.16
CA CYS A 138 0.11 0.24 -22.18
C CYS A 138 0.33 -0.99 -23.05
N LEU A 139 -0.76 -1.45 -23.67
CA LEU A 139 -0.78 -2.39 -24.78
C LEU A 139 -1.04 -1.58 -26.06
N ASP A 140 -0.10 -1.64 -27.01
CA ASP A 140 -0.24 -0.96 -28.31
C ASP A 140 -0.60 -1.98 -29.40
N TYR A 141 -1.83 -1.84 -29.91
CA TYR A 141 -2.39 -2.67 -30.97
C TYR A 141 -2.21 -2.06 -32.38
N SER A 142 -1.40 -1.00 -32.53
CA SER A 142 -1.19 -0.32 -33.82
C SER A 142 -0.72 -1.27 -34.91
N ALA A 143 0.16 -2.23 -34.57
CA ALA A 143 0.74 -3.17 -35.52
C ALA A 143 -0.06 -4.48 -35.67
N SER A 144 -0.89 -4.85 -34.69
CA SER A 144 -1.59 -6.14 -34.65
C SER A 144 -2.82 -6.08 -33.75
N ASP A 145 -3.94 -6.63 -34.22
CA ASP A 145 -5.20 -6.77 -33.46
C ASP A 145 -5.18 -7.93 -32.45
N VAL A 146 -4.16 -8.78 -32.51
CA VAL A 146 -4.12 -10.06 -31.77
C VAL A 146 -3.02 -10.05 -30.71
N GLU A 147 -1.85 -9.53 -31.06
CA GLU A 147 -0.68 -9.49 -30.19
C GLU A 147 -0.18 -8.05 -30.07
N PRO A 148 -0.53 -7.33 -28.99
CA PRO A 148 -0.06 -5.97 -28.79
C PRO A 148 1.41 -5.97 -28.36
N THR A 149 2.14 -4.90 -28.71
CA THR A 149 3.41 -4.59 -28.05
C THR A 149 3.13 -3.96 -26.69
N VAL A 150 4.06 -4.11 -25.75
CA VAL A 150 3.94 -3.48 -24.42
C VAL A 150 4.78 -2.21 -24.42
N VAL A 151 4.19 -1.10 -24.02
CA VAL A 151 4.83 0.23 -24.15
C VAL A 151 4.68 0.98 -22.84
N TYR A 152 5.76 1.61 -22.39
CA TYR A 152 5.74 2.52 -21.27
C TYR A 152 5.83 3.96 -21.80
N VAL A 153 4.89 4.82 -21.40
CA VAL A 153 4.73 6.18 -21.94
C VAL A 153 4.78 7.24 -20.85
N ASP A 154 5.20 8.45 -21.26
CA ASP A 154 4.98 9.72 -20.59
C ASP A 154 3.93 10.51 -21.38
N ALA A 155 2.66 10.26 -21.10
CA ALA A 155 1.53 10.89 -21.76
C ALA A 155 1.45 12.40 -21.46
N GLY A 156 1.93 12.86 -20.29
CA GLY A 156 1.96 14.28 -19.95
C GLY A 156 2.93 15.09 -20.82
N ASN A 157 4.00 14.44 -21.28
CA ASN A 157 4.99 15.03 -22.18
C ASN A 157 4.87 14.53 -23.62
N ASN A 158 3.82 13.78 -23.96
CA ASN A 158 3.61 13.14 -25.25
C ASN A 158 4.82 12.30 -25.75
N ARG A 159 5.37 11.44 -24.90
CA ARG A 159 6.56 10.62 -25.22
C ARG A 159 6.33 9.13 -24.97
N ARG A 160 6.84 8.31 -25.89
CA ARG A 160 7.09 6.88 -25.63
C ARG A 160 8.45 6.75 -25.00
N LEU A 161 8.52 6.10 -23.84
CA LEU A 161 9.73 6.00 -23.03
C LEU A 161 10.46 4.68 -23.23
N ALA A 162 9.70 3.59 -23.31
CA ALA A 162 10.23 2.27 -23.57
C ALA A 162 9.22 1.42 -24.36
N GLU A 163 9.72 0.52 -25.19
CA GLU A 163 8.94 -0.46 -25.92
C GLU A 163 9.49 -1.86 -25.67
N PHE A 164 8.60 -2.78 -25.34
CA PHE A 164 8.89 -4.17 -25.09
C PHE A 164 8.16 -5.01 -26.12
N ALA A 165 8.89 -5.89 -26.81
CA ALA A 165 8.33 -6.72 -27.87
C ALA A 165 7.20 -7.63 -27.39
N ASN A 166 7.24 -8.05 -26.13
CA ASN A 166 6.24 -8.90 -25.49
C ASN A 166 6.33 -8.81 -23.95
N VAL A 167 5.48 -9.55 -23.25
CA VAL A 167 5.46 -9.59 -21.78
C VAL A 167 6.77 -10.14 -21.19
N ASP A 168 7.41 -11.11 -21.82
CA ASP A 168 8.67 -11.67 -21.29
C ASP A 168 9.79 -10.63 -21.30
N ALA A 169 9.83 -9.78 -22.35
CA ALA A 169 10.75 -8.65 -22.41
C ALA A 169 10.50 -7.64 -21.29
N LEU A 170 9.23 -7.32 -20.98
CA LEU A 170 8.89 -6.49 -19.81
C LEU A 170 9.33 -7.17 -18.50
N LEU A 171 8.90 -8.41 -18.26
CA LEU A 171 9.19 -9.14 -17.03
C LEU A 171 10.69 -9.25 -16.79
N SER A 172 11.49 -9.41 -17.85
CA SER A 172 12.96 -9.46 -17.75
C SER A 172 13.58 -8.21 -17.13
N GLN A 173 12.93 -7.06 -17.28
CA GLN A 173 13.38 -5.76 -16.77
C GLN A 173 12.92 -5.47 -15.35
N LEU A 174 11.89 -6.17 -14.87
CA LEU A 174 11.32 -5.94 -13.54
C LEU A 174 12.24 -6.52 -12.47
N VAL A 175 12.53 -5.69 -11.48
CA VAL A 175 13.32 -6.02 -10.30
C VAL A 175 12.60 -5.63 -9.02
N ASP A 176 12.98 -6.30 -7.92
CA ASP A 176 12.65 -5.84 -6.58
C ASP A 176 13.78 -4.94 -6.06
N VAL A 177 13.44 -3.72 -5.65
CA VAL A 177 14.38 -2.75 -5.12
C VAL A 177 14.04 -2.50 -3.67
N HIS A 178 14.71 -3.24 -2.79
CA HIS A 178 14.66 -2.97 -1.37
C HIS A 178 15.58 -1.79 -1.03
N TYR A 179 15.01 -0.77 -0.38
CA TYR A 179 15.76 0.39 0.06
C TYR A 179 16.64 0.01 1.26
N TRP A 180 17.94 -0.13 1.03
CA TRP A 180 18.94 -0.26 2.09
C TRP A 180 20.12 0.66 1.79
N SER A 181 20.38 1.62 2.69
CA SER A 181 21.49 2.56 2.58
C SER A 181 22.40 2.42 3.80
N PRO A 182 23.67 2.01 3.62
CA PRO A 182 24.67 2.02 4.69
C PRO A 182 24.86 3.40 5.33
N ALA A 183 24.56 4.50 4.60
CA ALA A 183 24.70 5.86 5.11
C ALA A 183 23.50 6.29 5.97
N LEU A 184 22.30 5.77 5.68
CA LEU A 184 21.14 5.91 6.57
C LEU A 184 21.35 5.04 7.82
N GLN A 185 21.78 3.79 7.62
CA GLN A 185 22.17 2.87 8.69
C GLN A 185 23.24 3.49 9.60
N ALA A 186 24.35 3.99 9.06
CA ALA A 186 25.43 4.62 9.83
C ALA A 186 25.02 5.94 10.54
N LYS A 187 23.98 6.63 10.05
CA LYS A 187 23.39 7.79 10.74
C LYS A 187 22.57 7.36 11.98
N HIS A 188 22.01 6.15 11.96
CA HIS A 188 21.22 5.56 13.04
C HIS A 188 22.02 4.60 13.95
N ASP A 189 23.18 4.10 13.50
CA ASP A 189 24.07 3.19 14.25
C ASP A 189 24.77 3.87 15.44
N GLY A 190 24.73 5.20 15.54
CA GLY A 190 25.25 5.96 16.69
C GLY A 190 24.24 6.11 17.83
N ASP A 191 22.95 5.94 17.54
CA ASP A 191 21.86 6.24 18.48
C ASP A 191 21.42 4.95 19.17
N VAL A 192 22.13 4.62 20.26
CA VAL A 192 21.72 3.57 21.20
C VAL A 192 20.50 4.05 21.96
N VAL A 193 19.39 3.32 21.85
CA VAL A 193 18.17 3.64 22.56
C VAL A 193 18.09 2.79 23.84
N ARG A 194 17.75 3.43 24.95
CA ARG A 194 17.49 2.73 26.21
C ARG A 194 16.03 2.32 26.27
N TRP A 195 15.80 1.03 26.12
CA TRP A 195 14.48 0.44 26.15
C TRP A 195 14.09 0.02 27.56
N GLN A 196 12.83 0.22 27.93
CA GLN A 196 12.29 -0.55 29.05
C GLN A 196 12.28 -2.03 28.68
N PRO A 197 12.89 -2.92 29.49
CA PRO A 197 13.09 -4.32 29.10
C PRO A 197 11.78 -5.12 29.04
N GLN A 198 10.76 -4.67 29.78
CA GLN A 198 9.47 -5.34 29.88
C GLN A 198 8.45 -4.68 28.95
N PRO A 199 7.52 -5.45 28.36
CA PRO A 199 6.36 -4.90 27.66
C PRO A 199 5.45 -4.11 28.62
N PRO A 200 4.50 -3.33 28.08
CA PRO A 200 3.49 -2.69 28.91
C PRO A 200 2.64 -3.70 29.67
N ALA A 201 2.10 -3.26 30.79
CA ALA A 201 0.95 -3.86 31.45
C ALA A 201 -0.27 -2.96 31.24
N LEU A 202 -1.48 -3.50 31.43
CA LEU A 202 -2.72 -2.73 31.33
C LEU A 202 -2.72 -1.48 32.24
N THR A 203 -2.06 -1.57 33.40
CA THR A 203 -1.95 -0.49 34.38
C THR A 203 -0.84 0.52 34.08
N THR A 204 0.12 0.19 33.22
CA THR A 204 1.26 1.07 32.91
C THR A 204 1.17 1.70 31.53
N PHE A 205 0.35 1.14 30.64
CA PHE A 205 0.21 1.62 29.26
C PHE A 205 -0.24 3.08 29.17
N TRP A 206 -1.19 3.50 30.01
CA TRP A 206 -1.77 4.85 30.06
C TRP A 206 -1.17 5.76 31.15
N SER A 207 -0.04 5.39 31.75
CA SER A 207 0.44 6.02 33.00
C SER A 207 1.63 6.96 32.82
N GLY A 208 1.68 8.04 33.62
CA GLY A 208 2.79 9.00 33.73
C GLY A 208 2.34 10.46 33.62
N ALA A 209 3.29 11.41 33.62
CA ALA A 209 2.98 12.83 33.35
C ALA A 209 2.69 13.06 31.86
N GLY A 210 1.52 13.64 31.53
CA GLY A 210 1.10 13.89 30.15
C GLY A 210 0.42 12.71 29.43
N TYR A 211 0.19 11.58 30.11
CA TYR A 211 -0.42 10.37 29.54
C TYR A 211 -1.91 10.17 29.90
N TRP A 212 -2.42 11.05 30.77
CA TRP A 212 -3.83 11.11 31.13
C TRP A 212 -4.52 12.13 30.23
N ASN A 213 -5.45 11.69 29.39
CA ASN A 213 -6.40 12.61 28.78
C ASN A 213 -7.32 13.15 29.88
N ASP A 214 -7.57 14.46 29.90
CA ASP A 214 -8.64 15.07 30.72
C ASP A 214 -10.06 14.51 30.38
N GLY A 215 -10.19 13.60 29.40
CA GLY A 215 -11.47 13.06 28.90
C GLY A 215 -11.54 11.56 28.58
N GLY A 216 -10.55 10.73 28.92
CA GLY A 216 -10.59 9.29 28.60
C GLY A 216 -11.27 8.44 29.69
N ALA A 217 -12.60 8.53 29.86
CA ALA A 217 -13.28 7.63 30.78
C ALA A 217 -13.07 6.16 30.35
N ALA A 218 -12.88 5.25 31.31
CA ALA A 218 -12.81 3.82 31.03
C ALA A 218 -14.04 3.36 30.23
N ALA A 219 -13.83 2.61 29.15
CA ALA A 219 -14.93 2.04 28.37
C ALA A 219 -15.56 0.87 29.11
N ASP A 220 -16.81 1.04 29.52
CA ASP A 220 -17.60 -0.04 30.11
C ASP A 220 -18.06 -1.06 29.05
N ALA A 221 -18.64 -2.17 29.50
CA ALA A 221 -19.11 -3.23 28.63
C ALA A 221 -20.18 -2.77 27.61
N SER A 222 -20.96 -1.74 27.94
CA SER A 222 -21.99 -1.21 27.05
C SER A 222 -21.38 -0.40 25.91
N VAL A 223 -20.38 0.44 26.21
CA VAL A 223 -19.63 1.22 25.20
C VAL A 223 -18.85 0.30 24.27
N LEU A 224 -18.22 -0.74 24.82
CA LEU A 224 -17.51 -1.75 24.03
C LEU A 224 -18.46 -2.52 23.09
N ALA A 225 -19.61 -2.97 23.60
CA ALA A 225 -20.60 -3.67 22.79
C ALA A 225 -21.20 -2.77 21.70
N ALA A 226 -21.50 -1.51 22.02
CA ALA A 226 -21.98 -0.53 21.05
C ALA A 226 -20.92 -0.23 19.97
N THR A 227 -19.64 -0.23 20.34
CA THR A 227 -18.53 -0.04 19.39
C THR A 227 -18.37 -1.24 18.47
N GLU A 228 -18.36 -2.47 19.00
CA GLU A 228 -18.34 -3.70 18.18
C GLU A 228 -19.53 -3.72 17.21
N ALA A 229 -20.73 -3.33 17.66
CA ALA A 229 -21.92 -3.24 16.82
C ALA A 229 -21.80 -2.16 15.72
N ARG A 230 -21.29 -0.96 16.06
CA ARG A 230 -21.08 0.14 15.10
C ARG A 230 -20.05 -0.22 14.03
N LEU A 231 -18.95 -0.87 14.44
CA LEU A 231 -17.86 -1.26 13.54
C LEU A 231 -18.14 -2.56 12.78
N GLY A 232 -19.14 -3.35 13.21
CA GLY A 232 -19.47 -4.64 12.60
C GLY A 232 -18.42 -5.73 12.83
N VAL A 233 -17.56 -5.57 13.84
CA VAL A 233 -16.45 -6.50 14.15
C VAL A 233 -16.49 -6.97 15.60
N ARG A 234 -15.76 -8.05 15.88
CA ARG A 234 -15.35 -8.43 17.23
C ARG A 234 -13.97 -7.85 17.52
N LEU A 235 -13.87 -7.01 18.55
CA LEU A 235 -12.61 -6.43 19.00
C LEU A 235 -11.77 -7.47 19.76
N PRO A 236 -10.42 -7.42 19.67
CA PRO A 236 -9.54 -8.31 20.41
C PRO A 236 -9.79 -8.27 21.93
N ALA A 237 -9.68 -9.41 22.61
CA ALA A 237 -9.98 -9.48 24.03
C ALA A 237 -9.07 -8.57 24.88
N LEU A 238 -7.76 -8.59 24.61
CA LEU A 238 -6.80 -7.74 25.31
C LEU A 238 -6.97 -6.25 24.97
N PHE A 239 -7.35 -5.92 23.72
CA PHE A 239 -7.70 -4.55 23.34
C PHE A 239 -8.88 -4.01 24.16
N LYS A 240 -9.94 -4.81 24.34
CA LYS A 240 -11.08 -4.43 25.18
C LYS A 240 -10.68 -4.23 26.64
N GLN A 241 -9.83 -5.11 27.18
CA GLN A 241 -9.30 -4.94 28.54
C GLN A 241 -8.49 -3.65 28.69
N LEU A 242 -7.69 -3.29 27.68
CA LEU A 242 -6.93 -2.04 27.66
C LEU A 242 -7.84 -0.81 27.66
N TYR A 243 -8.90 -0.82 26.85
CA TYR A 243 -9.85 0.29 26.77
C TYR A 243 -10.81 0.38 27.97
N SER A 244 -11.01 -0.72 28.69
CA SER A 244 -11.67 -0.70 30.01
C SER A 244 -10.81 -0.07 31.12
N VAL A 245 -9.53 0.23 30.85
CA VAL A 245 -8.73 1.09 31.75
C VAL A 245 -8.88 2.55 31.34
N GLN A 246 -8.76 2.86 30.04
CA GLN A 246 -8.89 4.21 29.50
C GLN A 246 -9.31 4.17 28.03
N ASP A 247 -10.30 4.98 27.64
CA ASP A 247 -10.77 5.08 26.25
C ASP A 247 -9.89 6.02 25.40
N GLY A 248 -8.74 5.51 24.96
CA GLY A 248 -7.77 6.24 24.14
C GLY A 248 -6.91 7.24 24.91
N GLY A 249 -5.93 7.83 24.22
CA GLY A 249 -4.99 8.80 24.78
C GLY A 249 -3.53 8.51 24.52
N ASP A 250 -2.68 9.27 25.20
CA ASP A 250 -1.24 9.21 25.03
C ASP A 250 -0.63 7.99 25.74
N THR A 251 0.45 7.46 25.17
CA THR A 251 1.23 6.35 25.70
C THR A 251 2.71 6.48 25.35
N GLY A 252 3.59 6.11 26.28
CA GLY A 252 5.03 6.03 25.99
C GLY A 252 5.43 4.78 25.20
N TRP A 253 4.51 3.83 25.05
CA TRP A 253 4.76 2.52 24.46
C TRP A 253 4.49 2.58 22.95
N CYS A 254 5.49 2.97 22.16
CA CYS A 254 5.31 3.20 20.71
C CYS A 254 6.24 2.39 19.80
N TRP A 255 7.12 1.55 20.35
CA TRP A 255 8.15 0.87 19.57
C TRP A 255 7.96 -0.64 19.49
N VAL A 256 8.20 -1.23 18.33
CA VAL A 256 8.21 -2.68 18.13
C VAL A 256 9.49 -3.12 17.43
N PRO A 257 9.93 -4.37 17.62
CA PRO A 257 11.13 -4.86 16.97
C PRO A 257 10.86 -5.20 15.49
N ARG A 258 11.78 -4.80 14.62
CA ARG A 258 11.80 -5.17 13.19
C ARG A 258 12.37 -6.58 12.96
N THR A 259 13.18 -7.06 13.90
CA THR A 259 13.85 -8.36 13.82
C THR A 259 13.53 -9.22 15.05
N ARG A 260 13.79 -10.53 14.96
CA ARG A 260 13.51 -11.48 16.06
C ARG A 260 14.38 -11.23 17.30
N PHE A 261 15.59 -10.70 17.10
CA PHE A 261 16.57 -10.45 18.15
C PHE A 261 17.09 -9.01 17.97
N PRO A 262 16.26 -8.00 18.29
CA PRO A 262 16.64 -6.61 18.12
C PRO A 262 17.82 -6.28 19.04
N SER A 263 18.80 -5.54 18.52
CA SER A 263 19.82 -4.90 19.35
C SER A 263 19.26 -3.63 20.03
N ASP A 264 20.11 -2.91 20.73
CA ASP A 264 19.81 -1.58 21.29
C ASP A 264 19.90 -0.45 20.26
N LEU A 265 20.24 -0.76 19.01
CA LEU A 265 20.31 0.21 17.91
C LEU A 265 18.92 0.57 17.40
N TYR A 266 18.67 1.87 17.21
CA TYR A 266 17.41 2.42 16.71
C TYR A 266 16.87 1.70 15.45
N VAL A 267 17.76 1.30 14.54
CA VAL A 267 17.45 0.62 13.27
C VAL A 267 16.75 -0.71 13.40
N ASP A 268 16.87 -1.39 14.54
CA ASP A 268 16.20 -2.66 14.79
C ASP A 268 14.77 -2.48 15.30
N TRP A 269 14.32 -1.23 15.43
CA TRP A 269 13.02 -0.86 15.99
C TRP A 269 12.20 -0.03 14.99
N GLU A 270 10.89 -0.12 15.11
CA GLU A 270 9.91 0.64 14.34
C GLU A 270 9.00 1.40 15.29
N CYS A 271 8.79 2.69 15.05
CA CYS A 271 7.82 3.48 15.81
C CYS A 271 6.45 3.29 15.17
N VAL A 272 5.57 2.54 15.81
CA VAL A 272 4.24 2.19 15.28
C VAL A 272 3.12 3.06 15.85
N LEU A 273 3.44 3.94 16.80
CA LEU A 273 2.56 4.96 17.36
C LEU A 273 3.30 6.30 17.33
N VAL A 274 3.40 6.91 16.15
CA VAL A 274 4.23 8.10 15.89
C VAL A 274 3.84 9.27 16.80
N ASP A 275 2.54 9.59 16.86
CA ASP A 275 2.01 10.64 17.75
C ASP A 275 1.86 10.17 19.19
N ARG A 276 2.30 8.95 19.52
CA ARG A 276 2.15 8.34 20.84
C ARG A 276 0.71 8.27 21.34
N TYR A 277 -0.26 8.32 20.43
CA TYR A 277 -1.66 8.47 20.76
C TYR A 277 -2.50 7.32 20.19
N LEU A 278 -3.40 6.76 21.00
CA LEU A 278 -4.45 5.85 20.53
C LEU A 278 -5.79 6.58 20.49
N SER A 279 -6.52 6.39 19.40
CA SER A 279 -7.83 7.01 19.19
C SER A 279 -8.88 6.47 20.17
N PRO A 280 -9.71 7.32 20.79
CA PRO A 280 -10.89 6.86 21.52
C PRO A 280 -11.79 5.99 20.63
N LEU A 281 -12.51 5.04 21.21
CA LEU A 281 -13.40 4.11 20.51
C LEU A 281 -14.34 4.84 19.55
N ALA A 282 -14.89 5.99 19.98
CA ALA A 282 -15.78 6.82 19.17
C ALA A 282 -15.16 7.35 17.86
N LYS A 283 -13.83 7.50 17.80
CA LYS A 283 -13.08 7.95 16.63
C LYS A 283 -12.51 6.80 15.79
N ILE A 284 -12.45 5.59 16.35
CA ILE A 284 -12.03 4.42 15.57
C ILE A 284 -13.08 4.15 14.49
N GLY A 285 -12.59 4.06 13.25
CA GLY A 285 -13.34 3.74 12.06
C GLY A 285 -12.50 2.89 11.12
N SER A 286 -13.09 2.47 10.01
CA SER A 286 -12.35 1.77 8.96
C SER A 286 -11.40 2.74 8.22
N LEU A 287 -10.42 2.18 7.53
CA LEU A 287 -9.54 2.96 6.68
C LEU A 287 -10.32 3.62 5.54
N LEU A 288 -11.43 3.01 5.11
CA LEU A 288 -12.37 3.60 4.16
C LEU A 288 -13.12 4.81 4.76
N ASP A 289 -13.50 4.76 6.05
CA ASP A 289 -14.11 5.91 6.73
C ASP A 289 -13.11 7.06 6.90
N LEU A 290 -11.87 6.74 7.28
CA LEU A 290 -10.78 7.72 7.33
C LEU A 290 -10.57 8.35 5.95
N ALA A 291 -10.70 7.53 4.89
CA ALA A 291 -10.54 8.01 3.52
C ALA A 291 -11.60 9.00 3.08
N ALA A 292 -12.86 8.69 3.39
CA ALA A 292 -13.99 9.54 3.07
C ALA A 292 -13.97 10.87 3.84
N ALA A 293 -13.29 10.93 4.98
CA ALA A 293 -13.20 12.12 5.83
C ALA A 293 -12.02 13.06 5.46
N PHE A 294 -11.17 12.68 4.52
CA PHE A 294 -10.01 13.49 4.13
C PHE A 294 -10.43 14.73 3.31
N GLU A 295 -9.74 15.85 3.52
CA GLU A 295 -10.12 17.19 3.00
C GLU A 295 -10.17 17.25 1.46
N ASP A 296 -9.36 16.42 0.79
CA ASP A 296 -9.48 16.10 -0.63
C ASP A 296 -9.94 14.64 -0.79
N PRO A 297 -11.27 14.40 -0.89
CA PRO A 297 -11.81 13.07 -1.03
C PRO A 297 -11.31 12.37 -2.28
N ASP A 298 -10.98 13.10 -3.35
CA ASP A 298 -10.64 12.50 -4.64
C ASP A 298 -9.24 11.87 -4.65
N ASP A 299 -8.30 12.35 -3.83
CA ASP A 299 -6.93 11.83 -3.78
C ASP A 299 -6.81 10.53 -2.96
N PHE A 300 -7.23 10.57 -1.69
CA PHE A 300 -7.06 9.42 -0.80
C PHE A 300 -8.18 8.38 -0.98
N SER A 301 -9.41 8.79 -1.31
CA SER A 301 -10.49 7.83 -1.59
C SER A 301 -10.26 7.08 -2.89
N ALA A 302 -9.69 7.71 -3.93
CA ALA A 302 -9.37 7.01 -5.18
C ALA A 302 -8.33 5.90 -4.95
N ALA A 303 -7.25 6.18 -4.21
CA ALA A 303 -6.26 5.17 -3.87
C ALA A 303 -6.82 4.09 -2.94
N ALA A 304 -7.60 4.47 -1.92
CA ALA A 304 -8.25 3.55 -1.01
C ALA A 304 -9.20 2.59 -1.75
N CYS A 305 -9.96 3.09 -2.75
CA CYS A 305 -10.82 2.28 -3.61
C CYS A 305 -10.05 1.20 -4.39
N LEU A 306 -8.75 1.41 -4.65
CA LEU A 306 -7.93 0.38 -5.29
C LEU A 306 -7.64 -0.81 -4.34
N HIS A 307 -7.81 -0.67 -3.03
CA HIS A 307 -7.56 -1.78 -2.09
C HIS A 307 -8.87 -2.45 -1.67
N ALA A 308 -8.95 -3.76 -1.87
CA ALA A 308 -10.11 -4.53 -1.46
C ALA A 308 -10.15 -4.68 0.08
N GLY A 309 -11.35 -4.60 0.65
CA GLY A 309 -11.59 -4.92 2.05
C GLY A 309 -11.12 -3.85 3.04
N LEU A 310 -10.92 -2.60 2.62
CA LEU A 310 -10.51 -1.52 3.55
C LEU A 310 -11.59 -1.16 4.58
N ASP A 311 -12.85 -1.48 4.30
CA ASP A 311 -13.95 -1.48 5.27
C ASP A 311 -13.67 -2.40 6.48
N ARG A 312 -12.71 -3.32 6.35
CA ARG A 312 -12.30 -4.29 7.39
C ARG A 312 -10.93 -3.99 8.00
N VAL A 313 -10.35 -2.84 7.73
CA VAL A 313 -9.08 -2.39 8.31
C VAL A 313 -9.40 -1.23 9.24
N LEU A 314 -9.36 -1.45 10.55
CA LEU A 314 -9.73 -0.42 11.52
C LEU A 314 -8.50 0.38 11.96
N VAL A 315 -8.57 1.71 11.91
CA VAL A 315 -7.47 2.60 12.28
C VAL A 315 -7.50 2.87 13.78
N LEU A 316 -6.45 2.46 14.49
CA LEU A 316 -6.29 2.69 15.94
C LEU A 316 -5.54 3.99 16.22
N SER A 317 -4.55 4.31 15.40
CA SER A 317 -3.74 5.53 15.47
C SER A 317 -3.34 5.94 14.08
N SER A 318 -3.22 7.25 13.88
CA SER A 318 -2.80 7.85 12.62
C SER A 318 -1.98 9.11 12.90
N HIS A 319 -0.82 9.23 12.25
CA HIS A 319 -0.15 10.52 12.08
C HIS A 319 -0.46 11.01 10.67
N ASN A 320 -1.36 11.98 10.57
CA ASN A 320 -2.01 12.37 9.31
C ASN A 320 -2.58 11.12 8.60
N ILE A 321 -2.24 10.93 7.33
CA ILE A 321 -2.56 9.72 6.56
C ILE A 321 -1.32 8.84 6.29
N ASP A 322 -0.12 9.30 6.66
CA ASP A 322 1.12 8.62 6.27
C ASP A 322 1.42 7.40 7.14
N CYS A 323 1.31 7.56 8.47
CA CYS A 323 1.61 6.50 9.43
C CYS A 323 0.34 6.00 10.08
N LEU A 324 0.01 4.71 9.91
CA LEU A 324 -1.25 4.14 10.36
C LEU A 324 -1.01 2.83 11.13
N LEU A 325 -1.49 2.77 12.37
CA LEU A 325 -1.61 1.52 13.14
C LEU A 325 -3.04 1.00 13.04
N CYS A 326 -3.20 -0.22 12.53
CA CYS A 326 -4.52 -0.78 12.24
C CYS A 326 -4.73 -2.19 12.77
N LEU A 327 -6.00 -2.54 12.97
CA LEU A 327 -6.48 -3.91 13.07
C LEU A 327 -6.95 -4.37 11.68
N ASP A 328 -6.30 -5.39 11.11
CA ASP A 328 -6.61 -5.92 9.78
C ASP A 328 -7.38 -7.24 9.88
N TYR A 329 -8.68 -7.18 9.54
CA TYR A 329 -9.58 -8.34 9.55
C TYR A 329 -9.70 -9.03 8.18
N ARG A 330 -9.00 -8.56 7.14
CA ARG A 330 -9.21 -9.07 5.77
C ARG A 330 -8.93 -10.56 5.62
N ALA A 331 -7.90 -11.07 6.31
CA ALA A 331 -7.48 -12.47 6.20
C ALA A 331 -8.42 -13.46 6.90
N ARG A 332 -8.93 -13.11 8.10
CA ARG A 332 -9.68 -14.04 8.97
C ARG A 332 -11.16 -13.69 9.15
N GLY A 333 -11.58 -12.50 8.68
CA GLY A 333 -12.94 -12.01 8.77
C GLY A 333 -13.24 -11.27 10.08
N PRO A 334 -14.33 -10.48 10.11
CA PRO A 334 -14.62 -9.48 11.16
C PRO A 334 -14.95 -10.09 12.53
N GLN A 335 -15.22 -11.39 12.61
CA GLN A 335 -15.60 -12.09 13.85
C GLN A 335 -14.43 -12.87 14.49
N CYS A 336 -13.28 -12.86 13.83
CA CYS A 336 -12.06 -13.53 14.26
C CYS A 336 -11.05 -12.51 14.80
N GLU A 337 -10.00 -12.99 15.47
CA GLU A 337 -8.86 -12.16 15.87
C GLU A 337 -8.26 -11.46 14.63
N PRO A 338 -8.03 -10.14 14.61
CA PRO A 338 -7.36 -9.44 13.52
C PRO A 338 -5.83 -9.54 13.61
N ASP A 339 -5.13 -9.30 12.51
CA ASP A 339 -3.70 -8.97 12.59
C ASP A 339 -3.56 -7.51 13.05
N VAL A 340 -2.48 -7.18 13.74
CA VAL A 340 -2.08 -5.78 13.96
C VAL A 340 -1.05 -5.43 12.90
N VAL A 341 -1.28 -4.37 12.15
CA VAL A 341 -0.41 -3.94 11.06
C VAL A 341 -0.06 -2.47 11.20
N TYR A 342 1.17 -2.12 10.85
CA TYR A 342 1.62 -0.73 10.75
C TYR A 342 2.02 -0.41 9.32
N PHE A 343 1.53 0.73 8.83
CA PHE A 343 1.86 1.28 7.53
C PHE A 343 2.67 2.57 7.75
N ASP A 344 3.85 2.65 7.14
CA ASP A 344 4.71 3.84 7.18
C ASP A 344 4.36 4.86 6.06
N ARG A 345 3.60 4.40 5.04
CA ARG A 345 3.05 5.21 3.95
C ARG A 345 1.72 4.63 3.45
N TRP A 346 0.74 5.48 3.20
CA TRP A 346 -0.58 5.04 2.75
C TRP A 346 -0.63 4.63 1.28
N GLU A 347 0.23 5.20 0.43
CA GLU A 347 0.14 5.09 -1.03
C GLU A 347 0.20 3.64 -1.55
N GLY A 348 0.83 2.74 -0.79
CA GLY A 348 0.93 1.31 -1.13
C GLY A 348 0.12 0.38 -0.23
N LEU A 349 -0.36 0.86 0.93
CA LEU A 349 -0.89 0.03 2.03
C LEU A 349 -0.11 -1.28 2.22
N VAL A 350 1.22 -1.16 2.16
CA VAL A 350 2.16 -2.25 2.41
C VAL A 350 2.57 -2.17 3.87
N PRO A 351 2.19 -3.14 4.71
CA PRO A 351 2.54 -3.08 6.11
C PRO A 351 4.06 -3.25 6.25
N THR A 352 4.73 -2.28 6.84
CA THR A 352 6.16 -2.37 7.16
C THR A 352 6.38 -3.24 8.40
N TRP A 353 5.33 -3.43 9.20
CA TRP A 353 5.34 -4.29 10.37
C TRP A 353 4.00 -5.00 10.58
N ARG A 354 4.03 -6.23 11.12
CA ARG A 354 2.84 -7.05 11.38
C ARG A 354 3.01 -7.93 12.61
N ALA A 355 1.94 -8.05 13.40
CA ALA A 355 1.76 -9.11 14.40
C ALA A 355 0.46 -9.89 14.14
N PRO A 356 0.45 -11.21 14.45
CA PRO A 356 -0.68 -12.09 14.15
C PRO A 356 -1.90 -11.92 15.07
N SER A 357 -1.77 -11.14 16.16
CA SER A 357 -2.84 -10.85 17.11
C SER A 357 -2.53 -9.60 17.92
N PHE A 358 -3.52 -9.05 18.63
CA PHE A 358 -3.29 -7.91 19.52
C PHE A 358 -2.40 -8.28 20.71
N ASP A 359 -2.55 -9.49 21.26
CA ASP A 359 -1.68 -10.02 22.31
C ASP A 359 -0.21 -10.11 21.87
N ALA A 360 0.04 -10.56 20.65
CA ALA A 360 1.40 -10.65 20.10
C ALA A 360 2.01 -9.25 19.96
N PHE A 361 1.25 -8.28 19.43
CA PHE A 361 1.64 -6.88 19.35
C PHE A 361 1.96 -6.29 20.73
N PHE A 362 1.04 -6.42 21.68
CA PHE A 362 1.19 -5.85 23.02
C PHE A 362 2.41 -6.43 23.76
N SER A 363 2.72 -7.71 23.55
CA SER A 363 3.86 -8.39 24.19
C SER A 363 5.24 -7.90 23.71
N VAL A 364 5.32 -7.33 22.51
CA VAL A 364 6.58 -6.87 21.90
C VAL A 364 6.74 -5.35 21.92
N LEU A 365 5.70 -4.61 22.32
CA LEU A 365 5.72 -3.17 22.42
C LEU A 365 6.72 -2.71 23.49
N ARG A 366 7.45 -1.63 23.22
CA ARG A 366 8.49 -1.06 24.08
C ARG A 366 8.35 0.45 24.17
N GLN A 367 8.81 0.95 25.32
CA GLN A 367 9.01 2.36 25.58
C GLN A 367 10.50 2.67 25.48
N ALA A 368 10.84 3.68 24.69
CA ALA A 368 12.18 4.28 24.65
C ALA A 368 12.24 5.46 25.60
N ASP A 369 13.30 5.58 26.37
CA ASP A 369 13.75 6.88 26.84
C ASP A 369 14.57 7.50 25.69
N LEU A 370 13.91 8.27 24.84
CA LEU A 370 14.61 9.21 23.98
C LEU A 370 15.03 10.36 24.89
N ASP A 371 16.25 10.31 25.41
CA ASP A 371 16.82 11.42 26.19
C ASP A 371 16.61 12.73 25.41
N CYS A 372 15.98 13.71 26.09
CA CYS A 372 15.61 15.03 25.55
C CYS A 372 16.81 15.86 25.09
#